data_AF-A0A1Y5IMF5-F1
#
_entry.id   AF-A0A1Y5IMF5-F1
#
_cell.length_a   1.000
_cell.length_b   1.000
_cell.length_c   1.000
_cell.angle_alpha   90.00
_cell.angle_beta   90.00
_cell.angle_gamma   90.00
#
_symmetry.space_group_name_H-M   'P 1'
#
loop_
_entity.id
_entity.type
_entity.pdbx_description
1 polymer ?
#
loop_
_entity_poly.entity_id
_entity_poly.type
_entity_poly.pdbx_seq_one_letter_code
_entity_poly.pdbx_strand_id
1 'polypeptide(L)'
;MKSSGSGRGREMSVLGVMALAVAAETYALGGPAPATERASEAVVSAARGLVENHAPGMGGIIEDGFLGLLTVGTVYALWRSSAIPRPIGNPIARKSKTNASWVHVFTGAGGLAMALYAVGLERIHRESPGWTWMWVSSAMFMANALTYGPLMNIFKASKEGKYAMKLGYSFVASFQGVVWIAWSAQPDAPDWMFWAVMPYWYFSLAKLWESTEFVLALTPKPADADGLWATMTAGSRQRLGRMTPDAATLTYVGLNAAAAVFDNCYMALYTLLGPEQFWHTSQA
;
A
#
# COMPACT_ATOMS: atom_id res chain seq x y z
N MET A 1 33.31 15.30 -20.72
CA MET A 1 32.35 14.33 -21.29
C MET A 1 31.83 13.43 -20.18
N LYS A 2 30.55 13.56 -19.79
CA LYS A 2 29.92 12.63 -18.82
C LYS A 2 29.58 11.35 -19.56
N SER A 3 30.13 10.23 -19.10
CA SER A 3 29.88 8.87 -19.60
C SER A 3 28.37 8.59 -19.69
N SER A 4 27.86 8.49 -20.92
CA SER A 4 26.50 8.04 -21.25
C SER A 4 26.39 6.50 -21.32
N GLY A 5 27.46 5.77 -20.97
CA GLY A 5 27.56 4.32 -21.20
C GLY A 5 26.97 3.42 -20.11
N SER A 6 26.69 3.92 -18.90
CA SER A 6 26.30 3.06 -17.77
C SER A 6 24.82 2.65 -17.74
N GLY A 7 23.92 3.42 -18.37
CA GLY A 7 22.48 3.13 -18.39
C GLY A 7 22.12 1.99 -19.34
N ARG A 8 22.69 2.02 -20.55
CA ARG A 8 22.43 1.06 -21.62
C ARG A 8 22.87 -0.37 -21.26
N GLY A 9 24.00 -0.50 -20.55
CA GLY A 9 24.48 -1.79 -20.06
C GLY A 9 23.53 -2.43 -19.04
N ARG A 10 22.99 -1.63 -18.11
CA ARG A 10 22.03 -2.12 -17.10
C ARG A 10 20.69 -2.52 -17.72
N GLU A 11 20.18 -1.73 -18.67
CA GLU A 11 18.96 -2.05 -19.41
C GLU A 11 19.10 -3.37 -20.17
N MET A 12 20.23 -3.57 -20.87
CA MET A 12 20.51 -4.81 -21.59
C MET A 12 20.65 -6.02 -20.65
N SER A 13 21.25 -5.85 -19.47
CA SER A 13 21.32 -6.93 -18.47
C SER A 13 19.95 -7.31 -17.93
N VAL A 14 19.08 -6.34 -17.63
CA VAL A 14 17.71 -6.62 -17.17
C VAL A 14 16.91 -7.32 -18.26
N LEU A 15 16.97 -6.83 -19.50
CA LEU A 15 16.31 -7.47 -20.63
C LEU A 15 16.82 -8.89 -20.87
N GLY A 16 18.14 -9.10 -20.74
CA GLY A 16 18.75 -10.43 -20.86
C GLY A 16 18.27 -11.40 -19.78
N VAL A 17 18.22 -10.98 -18.51
CA VAL A 17 17.71 -11.80 -17.40
C VAL A 17 16.22 -12.12 -17.59
N MET A 18 15.42 -11.13 -17.99
CA MET A 18 13.99 -11.34 -18.27
C MET A 18 13.78 -12.30 -19.44
N ALA A 19 14.55 -12.16 -20.53
CA ALA A 19 14.47 -13.05 -21.67
C ALA A 19 14.87 -14.49 -21.30
N LEU A 20 15.91 -14.65 -20.46
CA LEU A 20 16.32 -15.96 -19.94
C LEU A 20 15.25 -16.58 -19.04
N ALA A 21 14.61 -15.80 -18.17
CA ALA A 21 13.52 -16.27 -17.32
C ALA A 21 12.32 -16.72 -18.16
N VAL A 22 11.92 -15.92 -19.16
CA VAL A 22 10.84 -16.27 -20.09
C VAL A 22 11.19 -17.53 -20.89
N ALA A 23 12.42 -17.65 -21.37
CA ALA A 23 12.87 -18.82 -22.12
C ALA A 23 12.92 -20.08 -21.25
N ALA A 24 13.39 -19.98 -20.01
CA ALA A 24 13.42 -21.08 -19.05
C ALA A 24 12.01 -21.57 -18.71
N GLU A 25 11.08 -20.63 -18.46
CA GLU A 25 9.67 -20.96 -18.20
C GLU A 25 9.03 -21.60 -19.43
N THR A 26 9.22 -21.01 -20.62
CA THR A 26 8.70 -21.56 -21.87
C THR A 26 9.20 -22.99 -22.11
N TYR A 27 10.47 -23.26 -21.80
CA TYR A 27 11.03 -24.60 -21.87
C TYR A 27 10.42 -25.54 -20.83
N ALA A 28 10.30 -25.10 -19.58
CA ALA A 28 9.69 -25.89 -18.49
C ALA A 28 8.22 -26.26 -18.79
N LEU A 29 7.49 -25.40 -19.52
CA LEU A 29 6.12 -25.64 -19.95
C LEU A 29 6.02 -26.57 -21.18
N GLY A 30 7.13 -27.04 -21.74
CA GLY A 30 7.17 -27.95 -22.90
C GLY A 30 7.32 -27.26 -24.26
N GLY A 31 7.71 -25.99 -24.28
CA GLY A 31 7.98 -25.22 -25.48
C GLY A 31 6.96 -24.10 -25.77
N PRO A 32 7.15 -23.34 -26.85
CA PRO A 32 6.38 -22.12 -27.12
C PRO A 32 4.88 -22.35 -27.32
N ALA A 33 4.49 -23.43 -27.99
CA ALA A 33 3.08 -23.74 -28.25
C ALA A 33 2.32 -24.10 -26.95
N PRO A 34 2.79 -25.07 -26.14
CA PRO A 34 2.19 -25.33 -24.82
C PRO A 34 2.20 -24.12 -23.87
N ALA A 35 3.27 -23.32 -23.88
CA ALA A 35 3.36 -22.11 -23.07
C ALA A 35 2.31 -21.06 -23.48
N THR A 36 2.09 -20.88 -24.79
CA THR A 36 1.08 -19.95 -25.31
C THR A 36 -0.34 -20.43 -25.00
N GLU A 37 -0.59 -21.74 -25.14
CA GLU A 37 -1.88 -22.35 -24.79
C GLU A 37 -2.19 -22.16 -23.31
N ARG A 38 -1.26 -22.51 -22.42
CA ARG A 38 -1.42 -22.29 -20.98
C ARG A 38 -1.57 -20.82 -20.62
N ALA A 39 -0.85 -19.92 -21.28
CA ALA A 39 -1.02 -18.48 -21.06
C ALA A 39 -2.42 -18.01 -21.48
N SER A 40 -2.93 -18.50 -22.61
CA SER A 40 -4.29 -18.21 -23.08
C SER A 40 -5.34 -18.75 -22.10
N GLU A 41 -5.20 -20.01 -21.67
CA GLU A 41 -6.07 -20.62 -20.66
C GLU A 41 -6.03 -19.86 -19.33
N ALA A 42 -4.84 -19.47 -18.86
CA ALA A 42 -4.68 -18.68 -17.65
C ALA A 42 -5.37 -17.32 -17.77
N VAL A 43 -5.28 -16.64 -18.92
CA VAL A 43 -5.96 -15.36 -19.17
C VAL A 43 -7.48 -15.55 -19.19
N VAL A 44 -7.99 -16.58 -19.87
CA VAL A 44 -9.43 -16.87 -19.93
C VAL A 44 -9.96 -17.26 -18.56
N SER A 45 -9.26 -18.14 -17.83
CA SER A 45 -9.58 -18.52 -16.46
C SER A 45 -9.54 -17.31 -15.54
N ALA A 46 -8.56 -16.42 -15.72
CA ALA A 46 -8.46 -15.21 -14.93
C ALA A 46 -9.65 -14.28 -15.16
N ALA A 47 -9.98 -14.02 -16.43
CA ALA A 47 -11.13 -13.20 -16.80
C ALA A 47 -12.45 -13.78 -16.26
N ARG A 48 -12.58 -15.11 -16.28
CA ARG A 48 -13.72 -15.81 -15.69
C ARG A 48 -13.78 -15.63 -14.18
N GLY A 49 -12.68 -15.92 -13.47
CA GLY A 49 -12.58 -15.79 -12.02
C GLY A 49 -12.88 -14.37 -11.53
N LEU A 50 -12.40 -13.34 -12.25
CA LEU A 50 -12.72 -11.94 -11.94
C LEU A 50 -14.23 -11.68 -11.84
N VAL A 51 -15.04 -12.35 -12.67
CA VAL A 51 -16.50 -12.17 -12.68
C VAL A 51 -17.18 -13.13 -11.72
N GLU A 52 -16.82 -14.41 -11.76
CA GLU A 52 -17.54 -15.49 -11.07
C GLU A 52 -17.27 -15.52 -9.56
N ASN A 53 -16.09 -15.10 -9.12
CA ASN A 53 -15.72 -15.14 -7.70
C ASN A 53 -16.30 -13.98 -6.89
N HIS A 54 -17.51 -13.53 -7.16
CA HIS A 54 -18.21 -12.53 -6.33
C HIS A 54 -18.92 -13.23 -5.16
N ALA A 55 -18.74 -12.72 -3.93
CA ALA A 55 -19.53 -13.20 -2.79
C ALA A 55 -20.98 -12.68 -2.92
N PRO A 56 -22.01 -13.46 -2.59
CA PRO A 56 -23.39 -13.01 -2.73
C PRO A 56 -23.77 -11.91 -1.72
N GLY A 57 -24.82 -11.15 -2.05
CA GLY A 57 -25.45 -10.20 -1.13
C GLY A 57 -24.64 -8.93 -0.83
N MET A 58 -24.98 -8.25 0.28
CA MET A 58 -24.35 -6.98 0.65
C MET A 58 -22.86 -7.12 1.02
N GLY A 59 -22.47 -8.27 1.57
CA GLY A 59 -21.08 -8.56 1.92
C GLY A 59 -20.16 -8.51 0.69
N GLY A 60 -20.54 -9.16 -0.41
CA GLY A 60 -19.75 -9.13 -1.64
C GLY A 60 -19.74 -7.80 -2.36
N ILE A 61 -20.81 -6.99 -2.28
CA ILE A 61 -20.79 -5.62 -2.81
C ILE A 61 -19.74 -4.76 -2.08
N ILE A 62 -19.68 -4.89 -0.75
CA ILE A 62 -18.70 -4.18 0.08
C ILE A 62 -17.29 -4.67 -0.23
N GLU A 63 -17.10 -5.99 -0.34
CA GLU A 63 -15.83 -6.61 -0.69
C GLU A 63 -15.32 -6.15 -2.06
N ASP A 64 -16.16 -6.22 -3.11
CA ASP A 64 -15.83 -5.77 -4.45
C ASP A 64 -15.50 -4.27 -4.49
N GLY A 65 -16.25 -3.46 -3.74
CA GLY A 65 -15.97 -2.05 -3.56
C GLY A 65 -14.58 -1.81 -2.95
N PHE A 66 -14.22 -2.60 -1.93
CA PHE A 66 -12.92 -2.52 -1.28
C PHE A 66 -11.78 -2.97 -2.19
N LEU A 67 -11.88 -4.16 -2.79
CA LEU A 67 -10.87 -4.70 -3.71
C LEU A 67 -10.72 -3.81 -4.95
N GLY A 68 -11.82 -3.28 -5.48
CA GLY A 68 -11.83 -2.32 -6.58
C GLY A 68 -11.14 -1.02 -6.23
N LEU A 69 -11.46 -0.42 -5.07
CA LEU A 69 -10.82 0.80 -4.59
C LEU A 69 -9.32 0.57 -4.35
N LEU A 70 -8.96 -0.55 -3.75
CA LEU A 70 -7.56 -0.92 -3.50
C LEU A 70 -6.80 -1.09 -4.81
N THR A 71 -7.40 -1.76 -5.80
CA THR A 71 -6.81 -1.95 -7.13
C THR A 71 -6.59 -0.60 -7.82
N VAL A 72 -7.64 0.22 -7.94
CA VAL A 72 -7.58 1.52 -8.61
C VAL A 72 -6.60 2.45 -7.92
N GLY A 73 -6.65 2.54 -6.58
CA GLY A 73 -5.73 3.35 -5.80
C GLY A 73 -4.28 2.92 -5.97
N THR A 74 -4.02 1.60 -5.99
CA THR A 74 -2.68 1.04 -6.16
C THR A 74 -2.14 1.26 -7.57
N VAL A 75 -2.96 1.05 -8.60
CA VAL A 75 -2.59 1.35 -10.01
C VAL A 75 -2.33 2.84 -10.19
N TYR A 76 -3.18 3.70 -9.62
CA TYR A 76 -2.96 5.15 -9.65
C TYR A 76 -1.66 5.55 -8.96
N ALA A 77 -1.36 4.98 -7.79
CA ALA A 77 -0.12 5.23 -7.07
C ALA A 77 1.11 4.77 -7.87
N LEU A 78 1.06 3.60 -8.50
CA LEU A 78 2.12 3.10 -9.39
C LEU A 78 2.30 4.01 -10.61
N TRP A 79 1.20 4.43 -11.25
CA TRP A 79 1.20 5.33 -12.40
C TRP A 79 1.80 6.71 -12.07
N ARG A 80 1.55 7.22 -10.87
CA ARG A 80 2.15 8.47 -10.35
C ARG A 80 3.58 8.29 -9.85
N SER A 81 3.95 7.07 -9.46
CA SER A 81 5.31 6.75 -9.06
C SER A 81 6.25 6.95 -10.23
N SER A 82 7.46 7.47 -9.97
CA SER A 82 8.48 7.53 -11.02
C SER A 82 9.20 6.19 -11.24
N ALA A 83 8.61 5.07 -10.80
CA ALA A 83 9.02 3.73 -11.25
C ALA A 83 8.52 3.46 -12.68
N ILE A 84 7.38 4.05 -13.06
CA ILE A 84 6.83 3.97 -14.43
C ILE A 84 7.17 5.28 -15.17
N PRO A 85 8.08 5.26 -16.16
CA PRO A 85 8.44 6.46 -16.91
C PRO A 85 7.34 6.88 -17.89
N ARG A 86 7.41 8.12 -18.36
CA ARG A 86 6.59 8.60 -19.50
C ARG A 86 6.92 7.81 -20.77
N PRO A 87 5.97 7.64 -21.70
CA PRO A 87 4.61 8.23 -21.70
C PRO A 87 3.58 7.43 -20.89
N ILE A 88 3.91 6.21 -20.47
CA ILE A 88 2.98 5.30 -19.78
C ILE A 88 2.59 5.83 -18.40
N GLY A 89 3.58 6.25 -17.60
CA GLY A 89 3.39 6.85 -16.28
C GLY A 89 3.25 8.37 -16.32
N ASN A 90 2.68 8.95 -15.26
CA ASN A 90 2.72 10.39 -14.99
C ASN A 90 3.54 10.66 -13.73
N PRO A 91 4.87 10.51 -13.81
CA PRO A 91 5.75 10.53 -12.65
C PRO A 91 5.70 11.88 -11.93
N ILE A 92 5.61 11.84 -10.61
CA ILE A 92 5.94 12.99 -9.77
C ILE A 92 7.40 13.36 -10.05
N ALA A 93 7.64 14.64 -10.36
CA ALA A 93 8.96 15.14 -10.74
C ALA A 93 9.97 14.94 -9.60
N ARG A 94 10.98 14.09 -9.82
CA ARG A 94 12.10 13.92 -8.88
C ARG A 94 13.16 14.96 -9.16
N LYS A 95 13.45 15.79 -8.16
CA LYS A 95 14.57 16.74 -8.22
C LYS A 95 15.94 16.11 -7.88
N SER A 96 15.95 14.89 -7.31
CA SER A 96 17.17 14.17 -6.90
C SER A 96 17.16 12.73 -7.42
N LYS A 97 18.32 12.25 -7.89
CA LYS A 97 18.54 10.87 -8.40
C LYS A 97 19.51 10.09 -7.51
N THR A 98 19.44 10.27 -6.19
CA THR A 98 20.28 9.51 -5.26
C THR A 98 19.87 8.04 -5.18
N ASN A 99 20.79 7.17 -4.76
CA ASN A 99 20.49 5.74 -4.54
C ASN A 99 19.34 5.55 -3.55
N ALA A 100 19.30 6.32 -2.45
CA ALA A 100 18.19 6.27 -1.48
C ALA A 100 16.83 6.61 -2.11
N SER A 101 16.77 7.60 -3.01
CA SER A 101 15.54 7.93 -3.72
C SER A 101 15.10 6.81 -4.66
N TRP A 102 16.04 6.14 -5.32
CA TRP A 102 15.73 5.00 -6.18
C TRP A 102 15.29 3.78 -5.40
N VAL A 103 15.96 3.45 -4.29
CA VAL A 103 15.57 2.35 -3.40
C VAL A 103 14.17 2.60 -2.88
N HIS A 104 13.86 3.79 -2.33
CA HIS A 104 12.52 4.12 -1.85
C HIS A 104 11.44 3.86 -2.90
N VAL A 105 11.70 4.31 -4.12
CA VAL A 105 10.73 4.20 -5.21
C VAL A 105 10.47 2.76 -5.60
N PHE A 106 11.52 1.99 -5.83
CA PHE A 106 11.35 0.64 -6.35
C PHE A 106 10.84 -0.31 -5.28
N THR A 107 11.21 -0.09 -4.02
CA THR A 107 10.68 -0.85 -2.89
C THR A 107 9.22 -0.48 -2.60
N GLY A 108 8.85 0.79 -2.74
CA GLY A 108 7.45 1.24 -2.66
C GLY A 108 6.61 0.67 -3.81
N ALA A 109 7.11 0.75 -5.04
CA ALA A 109 6.44 0.16 -6.20
C ALA A 109 6.35 -1.37 -6.09
N GLY A 110 7.38 -2.04 -5.57
CA GLY A 110 7.37 -3.46 -5.27
C GLY A 110 6.33 -3.84 -4.22
N GLY A 111 6.21 -3.06 -3.14
CA GLY A 111 5.16 -3.22 -2.13
C GLY A 111 3.75 -3.10 -2.73
N LEU A 112 3.53 -2.09 -3.58
CA LEU A 112 2.27 -1.90 -4.31
C LEU A 112 1.97 -3.05 -5.29
N ALA A 113 2.97 -3.54 -6.02
CA ALA A 113 2.82 -4.67 -6.92
C ALA A 113 2.46 -5.97 -6.17
N MET A 114 3.05 -6.18 -4.99
CA MET A 114 2.69 -7.33 -4.14
C MET A 114 1.27 -7.21 -3.57
N ALA A 115 0.81 -6.00 -3.24
CA ALA A 115 -0.59 -5.78 -2.86
C ALA A 115 -1.54 -6.14 -4.02
N LEU A 116 -1.22 -5.73 -5.26
CA LEU A 116 -2.00 -6.12 -6.44
C LEU A 116 -1.98 -7.62 -6.70
N TYR A 117 -0.85 -8.29 -6.45
CA TYR A 117 -0.77 -9.74 -6.58
C TYR A 117 -1.71 -10.45 -5.60
N ALA A 118 -1.73 -10.04 -4.33
CA ALA A 118 -2.65 -10.61 -3.34
C ALA A 118 -4.12 -10.36 -3.70
N VAL A 119 -4.46 -9.13 -4.12
CA VAL A 119 -5.82 -8.80 -4.60
C VAL A 119 -6.19 -9.61 -5.84
N GLY A 120 -5.25 -9.78 -6.76
CA GLY A 120 -5.43 -10.56 -7.98
C GLY A 120 -5.69 -12.03 -7.67
N LEU A 121 -4.89 -12.65 -6.82
CA LEU A 121 -5.11 -14.03 -6.38
C LEU A 121 -6.49 -14.19 -5.72
N GLU A 122 -6.86 -13.28 -4.83
CA GLU A 122 -8.14 -13.42 -4.14
C GLU A 122 -9.31 -13.26 -5.12
N ARG A 123 -9.25 -12.25 -5.99
CA ARG A 123 -10.34 -12.00 -6.93
C ARG A 123 -10.41 -13.06 -8.02
N ILE A 124 -9.29 -13.58 -8.49
CA ILE A 124 -9.24 -14.52 -9.62
C ILE A 124 -9.43 -15.97 -9.18
N HIS A 125 -8.92 -16.34 -8.01
CA HIS A 125 -8.84 -17.73 -7.57
C HIS A 125 -9.51 -17.98 -6.21
N ARG A 126 -9.96 -16.95 -5.49
CA ARG A 126 -10.33 -17.05 -4.05
C ARG A 126 -9.21 -17.68 -3.23
N GLU A 127 -7.99 -17.33 -3.63
CA GLU A 127 -6.77 -17.76 -2.99
C GLU A 127 -6.04 -16.56 -2.43
N SER A 128 -5.25 -16.83 -1.41
CA SER A 128 -4.33 -15.88 -0.82
C SER A 128 -2.93 -16.44 -0.99
N PRO A 129 -1.93 -15.57 -1.24
CA PRO A 129 -0.57 -16.06 -1.28
C PRO A 129 -0.19 -16.66 0.09
N GLY A 130 0.59 -17.74 0.09
CA GLY A 130 0.93 -18.48 1.31
C GLY A 130 1.85 -17.69 2.26
N TRP A 131 1.70 -17.87 3.57
CA TRP A 131 2.26 -17.02 4.64
C TRP A 131 3.73 -16.58 4.45
N THR A 132 4.59 -17.41 3.82
CA THR A 132 6.00 -17.10 3.57
C THR A 132 6.26 -15.86 2.71
N TRP A 133 5.34 -15.52 1.81
CA TRP A 133 5.44 -14.31 1.00
C TRP A 133 5.37 -13.02 1.84
N MET A 134 4.90 -13.09 3.09
CA MET A 134 4.98 -11.96 4.01
C MET A 134 6.42 -11.47 4.19
N TRP A 135 7.43 -12.34 4.05
CA TRP A 135 8.84 -11.95 4.20
C TRP A 135 9.28 -11.05 3.06
N VAL A 136 8.84 -11.35 1.84
CA VAL A 136 9.15 -10.57 0.65
C VAL A 136 8.45 -9.21 0.73
N SER A 137 7.17 -9.19 1.13
CA SER A 137 6.42 -7.94 1.31
C SER A 137 7.03 -7.09 2.43
N SER A 138 7.35 -7.69 3.57
CA SER A 138 8.00 -7.02 4.70
C SER A 138 9.36 -6.45 4.34
N ALA A 139 10.17 -7.16 3.54
CA ALA A 139 11.46 -6.65 3.09
C ALA A 139 11.32 -5.39 2.21
N MET A 140 10.36 -5.40 1.27
CA MET A 140 10.11 -4.22 0.43
C MET A 140 9.55 -3.05 1.24
N PHE A 141 8.62 -3.32 2.15
CA PHE A 141 8.06 -2.29 3.02
C PHE A 141 9.10 -1.70 3.99
N MET A 142 9.95 -2.54 4.58
CA MET A 142 11.06 -2.12 5.45
C MET A 142 12.07 -1.26 4.67
N ALA A 143 12.47 -1.69 3.48
CA ALA A 143 13.38 -0.91 2.65
C ALA A 143 12.78 0.42 2.18
N ASN A 144 11.48 0.45 1.89
CA ASN A 144 10.75 1.69 1.61
C ASN A 144 10.71 2.62 2.84
N ALA A 145 10.55 2.05 4.03
CA ALA A 145 10.51 2.79 5.29
C ALA A 145 11.85 3.40 5.69
N LEU A 146 12.91 2.60 5.69
CA LEU A 146 14.25 3.06 6.04
C LEU A 146 14.75 4.18 5.11
N THR A 147 14.23 4.23 3.89
CA THR A 147 14.59 5.26 2.91
C THR A 147 13.70 6.50 2.93
N TYR A 148 12.59 6.49 3.67
CA TYR A 148 11.67 7.63 3.79
C TYR A 148 12.31 8.84 4.49
N GLY A 149 12.95 8.63 5.64
CA GLY A 149 13.64 9.72 6.38
C GLY A 149 14.68 10.44 5.52
N PRO A 150 15.63 9.72 4.89
CA PRO A 150 16.57 10.29 3.93
C PRO A 150 15.87 11.00 2.75
N LEU A 151 14.75 10.48 2.25
CA LEU A 151 13.97 11.11 1.18
C LEU A 151 13.38 12.46 1.61
N MET A 152 12.82 12.56 2.82
CA MET A 152 12.20 13.79 3.31
C MET A 152 13.19 14.95 3.48
N ASN A 153 14.46 14.63 3.75
CA ASN A 153 15.55 15.61 3.82
C ASN A 153 15.90 16.20 2.46
N ILE A 154 15.73 15.42 1.38
CA ILE A 154 16.02 15.86 0.00
C ILE A 154 14.76 16.30 -0.77
N PHE A 155 13.57 16.05 -0.22
CA PHE A 155 12.30 16.40 -0.83
C PHE A 155 12.06 17.90 -0.75
N LYS A 156 12.17 18.59 -1.89
CA LYS A 156 11.89 20.03 -2.03
C LYS A 156 10.43 20.26 -2.47
N ALA A 157 9.50 20.07 -1.55
CA ALA A 157 8.11 20.49 -1.67
C ALA A 157 7.82 21.65 -0.70
N SER A 158 6.68 22.31 -0.90
CA SER A 158 6.14 23.26 0.08
C SER A 158 5.92 22.58 1.43
N LYS A 159 5.71 23.35 2.49
CA LYS A 159 5.44 22.82 3.83
C LYS A 159 4.24 21.85 3.79
N GLU A 160 3.21 22.23 3.04
CA GLU A 160 1.98 21.48 2.79
C GLU A 160 2.25 20.19 2.00
N GLY A 161 3.08 20.24 0.95
CA GLY A 161 3.46 19.04 0.19
C GLY A 161 4.29 18.04 1.00
N LYS A 162 5.09 18.51 1.96
CA LYS A 162 5.77 17.64 2.93
C LYS A 162 4.79 17.01 3.93
N TYR A 163 3.75 17.75 4.34
CA TYR A 163 2.67 17.20 5.19
C TYR A 163 1.84 16.16 4.44
N ALA A 164 1.45 16.42 3.20
CA ALA A 164 0.72 15.46 2.38
C ALA A 164 1.51 14.16 2.18
N MET A 165 2.84 14.24 1.99
CA MET A 165 3.71 13.05 1.94
C MET A 165 3.80 12.30 3.28
N LYS A 166 3.79 12.99 4.43
CA LYS A 166 3.71 12.34 5.75
C LYS A 166 2.39 11.60 5.93
N LEU A 167 1.28 12.24 5.58
CA LEU A 167 -0.06 11.63 5.63
C LEU A 167 -0.16 10.41 4.71
N GLY A 168 0.31 10.52 3.46
CA GLY A 168 0.36 9.38 2.53
C GLY A 168 1.26 8.24 3.00
N TYR A 169 2.35 8.54 3.71
CA TYR A 169 3.24 7.53 4.26
C TYR A 169 2.63 6.79 5.47
N SER A 170 1.92 7.52 6.34
CA SER A 170 1.14 6.94 7.44
C SER A 170 0.06 5.98 6.92
N PHE A 171 -0.53 6.27 5.75
CA PHE A 171 -1.44 5.36 5.06
C PHE A 171 -0.76 4.07 4.56
N VAL A 172 0.45 4.16 4.00
CA VAL A 172 1.22 2.98 3.54
C VAL A 172 1.62 2.06 4.70
N ALA A 173 1.98 2.61 5.86
CA ALA A 173 2.32 1.82 7.04
C ALA A 173 1.14 0.96 7.52
N SER A 174 -0.09 1.45 7.39
CA SER A 174 -1.29 0.68 7.74
C SER A 174 -1.60 -0.48 6.83
N PHE A 175 -1.32 -0.33 5.53
CA PHE A 175 -1.41 -1.47 4.62
C PHE A 175 -0.51 -2.62 5.03
N GLN A 176 0.63 -2.33 5.66
CA GLN A 176 1.52 -3.37 6.19
C GLN A 176 0.83 -4.17 7.30
N GLY A 177 0.13 -3.50 8.22
CA GLY A 177 -0.62 -4.18 9.29
C GLY A 177 -1.75 -5.05 8.74
N VAL A 178 -2.53 -4.54 7.78
CA VAL A 178 -3.60 -5.30 7.12
C VAL A 178 -3.05 -6.51 6.37
N VAL A 179 -1.89 -6.36 5.71
CA VAL A 179 -1.18 -7.48 5.09
C VAL A 179 -0.80 -8.49 6.18
N TRP A 180 -0.10 -8.12 7.25
CA TRP A 180 0.24 -9.10 8.29
C TRP A 180 -0.96 -9.84 8.90
N ILE A 181 -2.08 -9.14 9.12
CA ILE A 181 -3.36 -9.74 9.52
C ILE A 181 -3.83 -10.78 8.49
N ALA A 182 -3.90 -10.41 7.21
CA ALA A 182 -4.41 -11.29 6.16
C ALA A 182 -3.61 -12.60 6.03
N TRP A 183 -2.31 -12.54 6.26
CA TRP A 183 -1.42 -13.70 6.10
C TRP A 183 -1.42 -14.59 7.35
N SER A 184 -1.58 -13.98 8.53
CA SER A 184 -1.73 -14.74 9.77
C SER A 184 -3.04 -15.54 9.83
N ALA A 185 -4.03 -15.16 9.02
CA ALA A 185 -5.31 -15.84 8.91
C ALA A 185 -5.30 -16.98 7.88
N GLN A 186 -4.14 -17.30 7.28
CA GLN A 186 -4.05 -18.46 6.40
C GLN A 186 -4.17 -19.77 7.19
N PRO A 187 -4.81 -20.82 6.64
CA PRO A 187 -4.94 -22.11 7.31
C PRO A 187 -3.60 -22.77 7.68
N ASP A 188 -2.54 -22.47 6.92
CA ASP A 188 -1.18 -22.99 7.12
C ASP A 188 -0.25 -21.98 7.82
N ALA A 189 -0.78 -20.85 8.29
CA ALA A 189 0.00 -19.83 8.97
C ALA A 189 0.49 -20.36 10.33
N PRO A 190 1.79 -20.23 10.66
CA PRO A 190 2.28 -20.62 11.96
C PRO A 190 1.81 -19.68 13.08
N ASP A 191 1.47 -20.24 14.25
CA ASP A 191 0.88 -19.54 15.41
C ASP A 191 1.61 -18.25 15.84
N TRP A 192 2.93 -18.20 15.65
CA TRP A 192 3.73 -17.03 16.04
C TRP A 192 3.35 -15.78 15.22
N MET A 193 2.75 -15.94 14.04
CA MET A 193 2.36 -14.82 13.20
C MET A 193 1.29 -13.96 13.85
N PHE A 194 0.36 -14.56 14.60
CA PHE A 194 -0.58 -13.81 15.42
C PHE A 194 0.14 -12.83 16.36
N TRP A 195 1.17 -13.33 17.06
CA TRP A 195 1.98 -12.51 17.96
C TRP A 195 2.83 -11.48 17.24
N ALA A 196 3.23 -11.75 16.00
CA ALA A 196 3.93 -10.77 15.16
C ALA A 196 3.01 -9.65 14.63
N VAL A 197 1.70 -9.90 14.54
CA VAL A 197 0.70 -8.85 14.25
C VAL A 197 0.49 -7.93 15.45
N MET A 198 0.54 -8.44 16.69
CA MET A 198 0.19 -7.66 17.88
C MET A 198 0.95 -6.33 18.06
N PRO A 199 2.26 -6.21 17.76
CA PRO A 199 2.96 -4.92 17.76
C PRO A 199 2.32 -3.84 16.87
N TYR A 200 1.54 -4.20 15.84
CA TYR A 200 0.81 -3.24 15.00
C TYR A 200 -0.28 -2.47 15.76
N TRP A 201 -0.72 -2.95 16.93
CA TRP A 201 -1.61 -2.16 17.80
C TRP A 201 -1.00 -0.81 18.16
N TYR A 202 0.29 -0.76 18.47
CA TYR A 202 0.98 0.48 18.79
C TYR A 202 0.91 1.47 17.61
N PHE A 203 1.19 0.98 16.40
CA PHE A 203 1.15 1.80 15.19
C PHE A 203 -0.28 2.23 14.82
N SER A 204 -1.28 1.36 15.01
CA SER A 204 -2.68 1.66 14.76
C SER A 204 -3.21 2.75 15.69
N LEU A 205 -2.87 2.68 16.99
CA LEU A 205 -3.21 3.72 17.97
C LEU A 205 -2.45 5.02 17.72
N ALA A 206 -1.14 4.95 17.42
CA ALA A 206 -0.34 6.11 17.08
C ALA A 206 -0.92 6.84 15.86
N LYS A 207 -1.35 6.10 14.83
CA LYS A 207 -1.99 6.66 13.64
C LYS A 207 -3.34 7.29 13.93
N LEU A 208 -4.16 6.68 14.79
CA LEU A 208 -5.43 7.28 15.23
C LEU A 208 -5.19 8.61 15.94
N TRP A 209 -4.19 8.65 16.82
CA TRP A 209 -3.77 9.88 17.48
C TRP A 209 -3.30 10.93 16.47
N GLU A 210 -2.34 10.61 15.59
CA GLU A 210 -1.84 11.53 14.56
C GLU A 210 -2.98 12.07 13.69
N SER A 211 -3.87 11.21 13.22
CA SER A 211 -5.01 11.60 12.38
C SER A 211 -5.97 12.53 13.12
N THR A 212 -6.20 12.27 14.42
CA THR A 212 -7.00 13.14 15.29
C THR A 212 -6.35 14.52 15.42
N GLU A 213 -5.03 14.60 15.59
CA GLU A 213 -4.33 15.89 15.64
C GLU A 213 -4.50 16.69 14.34
N PHE A 214 -4.43 16.03 13.19
CA PHE A 214 -4.66 16.68 11.89
C PHE A 214 -6.08 17.21 11.73
N VAL A 215 -7.09 16.42 12.13
CA VAL A 215 -8.49 16.85 12.12
C VAL A 215 -8.68 18.06 13.04
N LEU A 216 -8.20 17.97 14.29
CA LEU A 216 -8.32 19.06 15.28
C LEU A 216 -7.63 20.35 14.83
N ALA A 217 -6.48 20.24 14.14
CA ALA A 217 -5.78 21.41 13.61
C ALA A 217 -6.55 22.15 12.50
N LEU A 218 -7.41 21.44 11.76
CA LEU A 218 -8.23 21.99 10.67
C LEU A 218 -9.60 22.52 11.11
N THR A 219 -9.99 22.28 12.36
CA THR A 219 -11.27 22.77 12.89
C THR A 219 -11.31 24.31 12.87
N PRO A 220 -12.50 24.92 12.68
CA PRO A 220 -12.66 26.37 12.75
C PRO A 220 -12.10 26.94 14.05
N LYS A 221 -11.56 28.17 13.99
CA LYS A 221 -11.09 28.85 15.20
C LYS A 221 -12.26 28.97 16.19
N PRO A 222 -12.08 28.55 17.45
CA PRO A 222 -13.07 28.76 18.48
C PRO A 222 -13.34 30.26 18.60
N ALA A 223 -14.62 30.62 18.73
CA ALA A 223 -15.03 31.99 19.00
C ALA A 223 -14.61 32.44 20.41
N ASP A 224 -14.54 31.50 21.35
CA ASP A 224 -14.09 31.68 22.72
C ASP A 224 -12.68 31.09 22.90
N ALA A 225 -11.70 31.95 23.17
CA ALA A 225 -10.29 31.56 23.30
C ALA A 225 -10.00 30.70 24.55
N ASP A 226 -10.88 30.78 25.56
CA ASP A 226 -10.72 30.08 26.84
C ASP A 226 -11.65 28.86 26.97
N GLY A 227 -12.48 28.61 25.95
CA GLY A 227 -13.44 27.49 25.95
C GLY A 227 -12.78 26.11 25.74
N LEU A 228 -13.49 25.05 26.15
CA LEU A 228 -13.05 23.64 26.03
C LEU A 228 -12.51 23.28 24.64
N TRP A 229 -13.17 23.79 23.59
CA TRP A 229 -12.75 23.57 22.20
C TRP A 229 -11.42 24.23 21.85
N ALA A 230 -11.13 25.39 22.43
CA ALA A 230 -9.85 26.06 22.29
C ALA A 230 -8.74 25.24 22.96
N THR A 231 -8.98 24.73 24.17
CA THR A 231 -8.04 23.86 24.90
C THR A 231 -7.76 22.56 24.14
N MET A 232 -8.80 21.89 23.62
CA MET A 232 -8.67 20.62 22.88
C MET A 232 -7.89 20.76 21.57
N THR A 233 -7.96 21.92 20.91
CA THR A 233 -7.34 22.14 19.59
C THR A 233 -6.01 22.88 19.65
N ALA A 234 -5.69 23.55 20.78
CA ALA A 234 -4.49 24.38 20.93
C ALA A 234 -3.19 23.60 20.69
N GLY A 235 -3.05 22.42 21.30
CA GLY A 235 -1.84 21.59 21.16
C GLY A 235 -1.59 21.14 19.72
N SER A 236 -2.63 20.68 19.02
CA SER A 236 -2.53 20.27 17.61
C SER A 236 -2.20 21.44 16.69
N ARG A 237 -2.82 22.61 16.92
CA ARG A 237 -2.51 23.83 16.15
C ARG A 237 -1.11 24.38 16.41
N GLN A 238 -0.60 24.26 17.63
CA GLN A 238 0.77 24.64 17.97
C GLN A 238 1.79 23.73 17.29
N ARG A 239 1.56 22.41 17.32
CA ARG A 239 2.48 21.40 16.72
C ARG A 239 2.48 21.41 15.19
N LEU A 240 1.30 21.47 14.57
CA LEU A 240 1.14 21.38 13.11
C LEU A 240 1.17 22.75 12.41
N GLY A 241 0.96 23.83 13.16
CA GLY A 241 0.82 25.18 12.63
C GLY A 241 -0.53 25.41 11.95
N ARG A 242 -0.69 26.57 11.28
CA ARG A 242 -1.89 26.85 10.47
C ARG A 242 -1.81 26.04 9.18
N MET A 243 -2.54 24.93 9.13
CA MET A 243 -2.84 24.22 7.89
C MET A 243 -3.98 24.93 7.17
N THR A 244 -3.85 25.12 5.86
CA THR A 244 -4.92 25.69 5.04
C THR A 244 -5.92 24.56 4.70
N PRO A 245 -7.23 24.73 4.92
CA PRO A 245 -8.24 23.73 4.58
C PRO A 245 -8.56 23.77 3.07
N ASP A 246 -7.53 23.67 2.23
CA ASP A 246 -7.72 23.49 0.79
C ASP A 246 -8.22 22.07 0.47
N ALA A 247 -8.75 21.87 -0.74
CA ALA A 247 -9.35 20.60 -1.14
C ALA A 247 -8.39 19.40 -1.02
N ALA A 248 -7.09 19.58 -1.30
CA ALA A 248 -6.12 18.51 -1.19
C ALA A 248 -5.85 18.17 0.28
N THR A 249 -5.66 19.20 1.12
CA THR A 249 -5.50 19.02 2.57
C THR A 249 -6.69 18.30 3.20
N LEU A 250 -7.92 18.73 2.90
CA LEU A 250 -9.13 18.08 3.41
C LEU A 250 -9.26 16.62 2.92
N THR A 251 -8.94 16.35 1.66
CA THR A 251 -8.96 15.00 1.10
C THR A 251 -7.97 14.08 1.81
N TYR A 252 -6.72 14.51 1.99
CA TYR A 252 -5.70 13.67 2.64
C TYR A 252 -5.96 13.47 4.13
N VAL A 253 -6.40 14.51 4.85
CA VAL A 253 -6.75 14.35 6.27
C VAL A 253 -7.98 13.46 6.43
N GLY A 254 -9.01 13.64 5.61
CA GLY A 254 -10.21 12.80 5.63
C GLY A 254 -9.90 11.33 5.33
N LEU A 255 -9.13 11.05 4.29
CA LEU A 255 -8.69 9.69 3.95
C LEU A 255 -7.85 9.07 5.06
N ASN A 256 -6.92 9.81 5.66
CA ASN A 256 -6.07 9.27 6.72
C ASN A 256 -6.87 9.00 8.00
N ALA A 257 -7.83 9.86 8.35
CA ALA A 257 -8.72 9.65 9.49
C ALA A 257 -9.63 8.44 9.29
N ALA A 258 -10.24 8.29 8.11
CA ALA A 258 -11.06 7.13 7.77
C ALA A 258 -10.23 5.83 7.82
N ALA A 259 -9.02 5.86 7.24
CA ALA A 259 -8.12 4.73 7.29
C ALA A 259 -7.71 4.39 8.72
N ALA A 260 -7.40 5.38 9.56
CA ALA A 260 -7.04 5.14 10.96
C ALA A 260 -8.17 4.48 11.76
N VAL A 261 -9.42 4.91 11.57
CA VAL A 261 -10.59 4.27 12.18
C VAL A 261 -10.70 2.82 11.71
N PHE A 262 -10.60 2.60 10.40
CA PHE A 262 -10.67 1.27 9.80
C PHE A 262 -9.58 0.33 10.34
N ASP A 263 -8.33 0.80 10.40
CA ASP A 263 -7.19 0.03 10.94
C ASP A 263 -7.41 -0.38 12.40
N ASN A 264 -8.00 0.50 13.22
CA ASN A 264 -8.27 0.21 14.64
C ASN A 264 -9.43 -0.78 14.80
N CYS A 265 -10.49 -0.64 14.00
CA CYS A 265 -11.58 -1.61 13.98
C CYS A 265 -11.10 -2.99 13.52
N TYR A 266 -10.25 -3.05 12.49
CA TYR A 266 -9.67 -4.30 11.99
C TYR A 266 -8.76 -4.95 13.04
N MET A 267 -7.87 -4.18 13.68
CA MET A 267 -7.03 -4.70 14.77
C MET A 267 -7.88 -5.19 15.96
N ALA A 268 -8.95 -4.48 16.32
CA ALA A 268 -9.86 -4.87 17.39
C ALA A 268 -10.55 -6.21 17.08
N LEU A 269 -11.16 -6.32 15.89
CA LEU A 269 -11.82 -7.55 15.45
C LEU A 269 -10.83 -8.72 15.37
N TYR A 270 -9.66 -8.51 14.77
CA TYR A 270 -8.61 -9.53 14.67
C TYR A 270 -8.14 -10.03 16.02
N THR A 271 -7.97 -9.13 17.00
CA THR A 271 -7.54 -9.50 18.36
C THR A 271 -8.62 -10.27 19.12
N LEU A 272 -9.90 -9.90 18.92
CA LEU A 272 -11.03 -10.52 19.60
C LEU A 272 -11.37 -11.90 19.02
N LEU A 273 -11.33 -12.03 17.69
CA LEU A 273 -11.75 -13.23 16.97
C LEU A 273 -10.61 -14.21 16.73
N GLY A 274 -9.36 -13.72 16.74
CA GLY A 274 -8.20 -14.48 16.31
C GLY A 274 -8.13 -14.64 14.78
N PRO A 275 -7.00 -15.16 14.28
CA PRO A 275 -6.74 -15.26 12.84
C PRO A 275 -7.75 -16.14 12.12
N GLU A 276 -8.11 -17.28 12.71
CA GLU A 276 -9.01 -18.27 12.12
C GLU A 276 -10.44 -17.77 11.91
N GLN A 277 -10.92 -16.79 12.68
CA GLN A 277 -12.31 -16.31 12.57
C GLN A 277 -12.42 -14.94 11.89
N PHE A 278 -11.30 -14.24 11.70
CA PHE A 278 -11.27 -12.87 11.23
C PHE A 278 -11.93 -12.68 9.84
N TRP A 279 -11.67 -13.60 8.90
CA TRP A 279 -12.25 -13.53 7.55
C TRP A 279 -13.51 -14.37 7.37
N HIS A 280 -13.85 -15.26 8.30
CA HIS A 280 -15.07 -16.07 8.18
C HIS A 280 -16.34 -15.22 8.32
N THR A 281 -16.25 -14.05 8.95
CA THR A 281 -17.34 -13.05 8.97
C THR A 281 -17.70 -12.48 7.58
N SER A 282 -16.86 -12.63 6.55
CA SER A 282 -17.18 -12.25 5.17
C SER A 282 -17.56 -13.42 4.25
N GLN A 283 -17.47 -14.66 4.75
CA GLN A 283 -17.87 -15.88 4.00
C GLN A 283 -19.24 -16.43 4.42
N ALA A 284 -19.96 -15.74 5.31
CA ALA A 284 -21.30 -16.09 5.77
C ALA A 284 -22.40 -15.45 4.91
#